data_AF-A0A915Q6H6-F1
#
_entry.id   AF-A0A915Q6H6-F1
#
_cell.length_a   1.000
_cell.length_b   1.000
_cell.length_c   1.000
_cell.angle_alpha   90.00
_cell.angle_beta   90.00
_cell.angle_gamma   90.00
#
_symmetry.space_group_name_H-M   'P 1'
#
loop_
_entity.id
_entity.type
_entity.pdbx_description
1 polymer ?
#
loop_
_entity_poly.entity_id
_entity_poly.type
_entity_poly.pdbx_seq_one_letter_code
_entity_poly.pdbx_strand_id
1 'polypeptide(L)'
;MDRCYSSSPEIVAANQESTTDLYISQLRHLNTFYTSLIRKKQIEITYRSKLIRQAISTHERNGSNDRLCRIQSECVDLYYYWLNDLLRIKLPYDKCVKMLHQSMVGNCYWFLAKYGHMKLRASVKYLNPMVYYKQAIAAYCSILSLIENDLPKQNEFYVYITRRFSELILDATNCNN
;
A
#
# COMPACT_ATOMS: atom_id res chain seq x y z
N MET A 1 21.60 -32.17 -36.59
CA MET A 1 20.65 -31.16 -37.10
C MET A 1 19.59 -30.97 -36.05
N ASP A 2 19.88 -30.11 -35.08
CA ASP A 2 18.96 -29.79 -33.99
C ASP A 2 17.86 -28.87 -34.51
N ARG A 3 16.61 -29.34 -34.44
CA ARG A 3 15.45 -28.52 -34.77
C ARG A 3 15.25 -27.52 -33.63
N CYS A 4 15.63 -26.27 -33.86
CA CYS A 4 15.14 -25.13 -33.10
C CYS A 4 13.60 -25.13 -33.17
N TYR A 5 12.94 -25.56 -32.09
CA TYR A 5 11.54 -25.21 -31.85
C TYR A 5 11.49 -23.73 -31.47
N SER A 6 11.54 -22.86 -32.48
CA SER A 6 11.15 -21.47 -32.32
C SER A 6 9.64 -21.43 -32.10
N SER A 7 9.22 -21.29 -30.85
CA SER A 7 7.83 -21.02 -30.48
C SER A 7 7.30 -19.87 -31.33
N SER A 8 6.12 -20.04 -31.95
CA SER A 8 5.50 -18.98 -32.76
C SER A 8 5.36 -17.69 -31.92
N PRO A 9 5.66 -16.50 -32.46
CA PRO A 9 5.53 -15.22 -31.75
C PRO A 9 4.16 -15.02 -31.12
N GLU A 10 3.11 -15.54 -31.75
CA GLU A 10 1.72 -15.49 -31.28
C GLU A 10 1.50 -16.36 -30.02
N ILE A 11 2.16 -17.52 -29.94
CA ILE A 11 2.10 -18.40 -28.76
C ILE A 11 2.87 -17.78 -27.59
N VAL A 12 4.01 -17.13 -27.88
CA VAL A 12 4.78 -16.39 -26.87
C VAL A 12 3.98 -15.19 -26.34
N ALA A 13 3.34 -14.42 -27.23
CA ALA A 13 2.50 -13.28 -26.86
C ALA A 13 1.27 -13.71 -26.02
N ALA A 14 0.54 -14.75 -26.43
CA ALA A 14 -0.61 -15.27 -25.68
C ALA A 14 -0.22 -15.84 -24.30
N ASN A 15 0.94 -16.49 -24.21
CA ASN A 15 1.47 -16.95 -22.92
C ASN A 15 1.90 -15.77 -22.04
N GLN A 16 2.46 -14.70 -22.62
CA GLN A 16 2.80 -13.50 -21.87
C GLN A 16 1.55 -12.79 -21.33
N GLU A 17 0.52 -12.62 -22.14
CA GLU A 17 -0.74 -11.97 -21.78
C GLU A 17 -1.47 -12.74 -20.66
N SER A 18 -1.58 -14.06 -20.79
CA SER A 18 -2.16 -14.92 -19.73
C SER A 18 -1.36 -14.90 -18.42
N THR A 19 -0.03 -14.79 -18.48
CA THR A 19 0.78 -14.61 -17.26
C THR A 19 0.57 -13.24 -16.63
N THR A 20 0.54 -12.16 -17.42
CA THR A 20 0.25 -10.81 -16.92
C THR A 20 -1.09 -10.76 -16.19
N ASP A 21 -2.14 -11.33 -16.78
CA ASP A 21 -3.47 -11.38 -16.17
C ASP A 21 -3.49 -12.13 -14.84
N LEU A 22 -2.75 -13.23 -14.74
CA LEU A 22 -2.59 -13.98 -13.50
C LEU A 22 -1.96 -13.11 -12.41
N TYR A 23 -0.88 -12.37 -12.71
CA TYR A 23 -0.23 -11.48 -11.75
C TYR A 23 -1.13 -10.31 -11.33
N ILE A 24 -1.84 -9.70 -12.27
CA ILE A 24 -2.81 -8.64 -11.96
C ILE A 24 -3.89 -9.19 -11.04
N SER A 25 -4.42 -10.37 -11.33
CA SER A 25 -5.44 -11.03 -10.51
C SER A 25 -4.94 -11.31 -9.09
N GLN A 26 -3.72 -11.85 -8.95
CA GLN A 26 -3.10 -12.10 -7.65
C GLN A 26 -2.89 -10.82 -6.84
N LEU A 27 -2.38 -9.76 -7.46
CA LEU A 27 -2.20 -8.46 -6.79
C LEU A 27 -3.53 -7.84 -6.37
N ARG A 28 -4.57 -7.93 -7.21
CA ARG A 28 -5.93 -7.49 -6.87
C ARG A 28 -6.50 -8.29 -5.71
N HIS A 29 -6.30 -9.60 -5.69
CA HIS A 29 -6.74 -10.45 -4.58
C HIS A 29 -6.05 -10.04 -3.27
N LEU A 30 -4.74 -9.86 -3.29
CA LEU A 30 -3.96 -9.41 -2.13
C LEU A 30 -4.44 -8.03 -1.64
N ASN A 31 -4.68 -7.10 -2.56
CA ASN A 31 -5.23 -5.77 -2.26
C ASN A 31 -6.59 -5.90 -1.56
N THR A 32 -7.52 -6.67 -2.13
CA THR A 32 -8.86 -6.88 -1.57
C THR A 32 -8.80 -7.51 -0.19
N PHE A 33 -7.94 -8.51 0.01
CA PHE A 33 -7.75 -9.18 1.30
C PHE A 33 -7.33 -8.19 2.40
N TYR A 34 -6.23 -7.47 2.18
CA TYR A 34 -5.70 -6.54 3.18
C TYR A 34 -6.60 -5.34 3.41
N THR A 35 -7.11 -4.71 2.34
CA THR A 35 -8.02 -3.56 2.47
C THR A 35 -9.32 -3.92 3.18
N SER A 36 -9.84 -5.14 3.00
CA SER A 36 -11.02 -5.63 3.73
C SER A 36 -10.75 -5.78 5.23
N LEU A 37 -9.59 -6.34 5.61
CA LEU A 37 -9.19 -6.47 7.02
C LEU A 37 -8.97 -5.10 7.66
N ILE A 38 -8.28 -4.21 6.99
CA ILE A 38 -8.02 -2.83 7.44
C ILE A 38 -9.34 -2.08 7.62
N ARG A 39 -10.27 -2.18 6.66
CA ARG A 39 -11.58 -1.52 6.75
C ARG A 39 -12.37 -1.97 7.98
N LYS A 40 -12.35 -3.27 8.31
CA LYS A 40 -12.98 -3.79 9.55
C LYS A 40 -12.36 -3.14 10.78
N LYS A 41 -11.03 -2.99 10.82
CA LYS A 41 -10.34 -2.33 11.93
C LYS A 41 -10.61 -0.83 12.02
N GLN A 42 -10.70 -0.13 10.89
CA GLN A 42 -11.07 1.29 10.84
C GLN A 42 -12.49 1.55 11.36
N ILE A 43 -13.44 0.65 11.06
CA ILE A 43 -14.78 0.71 11.65
C ILE A 43 -14.70 0.54 13.17
N GLU A 44 -13.91 -0.43 13.67
CA GLU A 44 -13.72 -0.64 15.12
C GLU A 44 -13.08 0.60 15.79
N ILE A 45 -12.05 1.19 15.17
CA ILE A 45 -11.40 2.44 15.62
C ILE A 45 -12.42 3.57 15.74
N THR A 46 -13.27 3.74 14.72
CA THR A 46 -14.30 4.79 14.68
C THR A 46 -15.31 4.59 15.81
N TYR A 47 -15.76 3.35 16.01
CA TYR A 47 -16.68 2.99 17.08
C TYR A 47 -16.08 3.26 18.48
N ARG A 48 -14.83 2.83 18.72
CA ARG A 48 -14.14 3.07 20.00
C ARG A 48 -13.91 4.56 20.26
N SER A 49 -13.55 5.31 19.23
CA SER A 49 -13.39 6.78 19.31
C SER A 49 -14.69 7.47 19.72
N LYS A 50 -15.84 6.97 19.22
CA LYS A 50 -17.16 7.44 19.64
C LYS A 50 -17.46 7.12 21.11
N LEU A 51 -17.17 5.90 21.56
CA LEU A 51 -17.36 5.51 22.96
C LEU A 51 -16.52 6.36 23.93
N ILE A 52 -15.27 6.66 23.58
CA ILE A 52 -14.39 7.53 24.37
C ILE A 52 -15.00 8.93 24.57
N ARG A 53 -15.60 9.49 23.50
CA ARG A 53 -16.27 10.80 23.54
C ARG A 53 -17.55 10.79 24.37
N GLN A 54 -18.23 9.65 24.45
CA GLN A 54 -19.49 9.47 25.17
C GLN A 54 -19.31 8.92 26.60
N ALA A 55 -18.10 8.53 26.98
CA ALA A 55 -17.80 7.95 28.29
C ALA A 55 -18.05 8.97 29.41
N ILE A 56 -18.88 8.58 30.37
CA ILE A 56 -19.25 9.38 31.55
C ILE A 56 -18.20 9.21 32.64
N SER A 57 -17.65 8.00 32.79
CA SER A 57 -16.61 7.72 33.78
C SER A 57 -15.20 7.68 33.19
N THR A 58 -14.21 8.01 34.03
CA THR A 58 -12.79 7.88 33.69
C THR A 58 -12.40 6.41 33.45
N HIS A 59 -13.03 5.46 34.15
CA HIS A 59 -12.77 4.03 33.97
C HIS A 59 -13.17 3.54 32.58
N GLU A 60 -14.38 3.87 32.11
CA GLU A 60 -14.86 3.53 30.76
C GLU A 60 -14.01 4.18 29.66
N ARG A 61 -13.59 5.44 29.89
CA ARG A 61 -12.71 6.15 28.98
C ARG A 61 -11.35 5.46 28.85
N ASN A 62 -10.74 5.09 29.98
CA ASN A 62 -9.44 4.43 30.01
C ASN A 62 -9.50 3.05 29.33
N GLY A 63 -10.51 2.23 29.66
CA GLY A 63 -10.68 0.92 29.00
C GLY A 63 -10.91 1.03 27.49
N SER A 64 -11.63 2.06 27.05
CA SER A 64 -11.85 2.32 25.61
C SER A 64 -10.59 2.83 24.92
N ASN A 65 -9.78 3.66 25.58
CA ASN A 65 -8.48 4.12 25.09
C ASN A 65 -7.49 2.97 24.92
N ASP A 66 -7.36 2.09 25.92
CA ASP A 66 -6.47 0.93 25.85
C ASP A 66 -6.83 0.04 24.66
N ARG A 67 -8.14 -0.18 24.45
CA ARG A 67 -8.62 -0.95 23.31
C ARG A 67 -8.37 -0.25 21.98
N LEU A 68 -8.56 1.06 21.92
CA LEU A 68 -8.27 1.87 20.73
C LEU A 68 -6.80 1.77 20.33
N CYS A 69 -5.88 1.95 21.28
CA CYS A 69 -4.43 1.84 21.02
C CYS A 69 -4.05 0.44 20.52
N ARG A 70 -4.64 -0.62 21.07
CA ARG A 70 -4.43 -1.99 20.58
C ARG A 70 -4.87 -2.16 19.13
N ILE A 71 -6.07 -1.70 18.78
CA ILE A 71 -6.58 -1.83 17.41
C ILE A 71 -5.74 -1.00 16.42
N GLN A 72 -5.30 0.20 16.82
CA GLN A 72 -4.39 1.02 16.00
C GLN A 72 -3.06 0.30 15.75
N SER A 73 -2.48 -0.32 16.79
CA SER A 73 -1.27 -1.14 16.63
C SER A 73 -1.50 -2.33 15.70
N GLU A 74 -2.65 -3.01 15.79
CA GLU A 74 -2.99 -4.12 14.88
C GLU A 74 -3.14 -3.64 13.42
N CYS A 75 -3.70 -2.44 13.18
CA CYS A 75 -3.72 -1.84 11.84
C CYS A 75 -2.31 -1.64 11.29
N VAL A 76 -1.39 -1.11 12.10
CA VAL A 76 0.01 -0.91 11.70
C VAL A 76 0.66 -2.25 11.34
N ASP A 77 0.42 -3.29 12.14
CA ASP A 77 0.95 -4.63 11.86
C ASP A 77 0.41 -5.19 10.54
N LEU A 78 -0.87 -4.99 10.21
CA LEU A 78 -1.44 -5.42 8.92
C LEU A 78 -0.74 -4.75 7.73
N TYR A 79 -0.50 -3.44 7.79
CA TYR A 79 0.23 -2.73 6.73
C TYR A 79 1.69 -3.20 6.62
N TYR A 80 2.32 -3.56 7.74
CA TYR A 80 3.67 -4.10 7.73
C TYR A 80 3.74 -5.50 7.09
N TYR A 81 2.79 -6.38 7.41
CA TYR A 81 2.71 -7.70 6.77
C TYR A 81 2.40 -7.58 5.28
N TRP A 82 1.46 -6.72 4.92
CA TRP A 82 1.14 -6.46 3.52
C TRP A 82 2.35 -5.97 2.72
N LEU A 83 3.10 -5.02 3.27
CA LEU A 83 4.32 -4.54 2.65
C LEU A 83 5.36 -5.65 2.48
N ASN A 84 5.58 -6.48 3.51
CA ASN A 84 6.53 -7.58 3.41
C ASN A 84 6.13 -8.60 2.35
N ASP A 85 4.84 -8.93 2.24
CA ASP A 85 4.34 -9.82 1.19
C ASP A 85 4.60 -9.21 -0.19
N LEU A 86 4.29 -7.92 -0.37
CA LEU A 86 4.53 -7.21 -1.63
C LEU A 86 6.01 -7.19 -2.04
N LEU A 87 6.91 -6.96 -1.10
CA LEU A 87 8.36 -6.91 -1.37
C LEU A 87 8.95 -8.29 -1.73
N ARG A 88 8.26 -9.38 -1.41
CA ARG A 88 8.69 -10.75 -1.74
C ARG A 88 8.17 -11.24 -3.09
N ILE A 89 7.21 -10.55 -3.70
CA ILE A 89 6.66 -10.93 -5.00
C ILE A 89 7.68 -10.64 -6.10
N LYS A 90 8.00 -11.66 -6.91
CA LYS A 90 8.73 -11.49 -8.17
C LYS A 90 7.73 -11.11 -9.26
N LEU A 91 7.93 -9.96 -9.89
CA LEU A 91 7.01 -9.44 -10.90
C LEU A 91 7.52 -9.75 -12.32
N PRO A 92 6.63 -10.02 -13.28
CA PRO A 92 6.97 -10.00 -14.70
C PRO A 92 7.32 -8.57 -15.14
N TYR A 93 8.02 -8.45 -16.28
CA TYR A 93 8.27 -7.17 -16.92
C TYR A 93 7.00 -6.71 -17.66
N ASP A 94 6.03 -6.21 -16.90
CA ASP A 94 4.79 -5.64 -17.40
C ASP A 94 4.50 -4.31 -16.69
N LYS A 95 4.16 -3.28 -17.48
CA LYS A 95 3.95 -1.92 -16.95
C LYS A 95 2.75 -1.86 -16.01
N CYS A 96 1.63 -2.48 -16.37
CA CYS A 96 0.39 -2.48 -15.59
C CYS A 96 0.59 -3.21 -14.25
N VAL A 97 1.23 -4.37 -14.27
CA VAL A 97 1.58 -5.14 -13.07
C VAL A 97 2.49 -4.33 -12.16
N LYS A 98 3.54 -3.72 -12.72
CA LYS A 98 4.49 -2.89 -11.97
C LYS A 98 3.81 -1.67 -11.37
N MET A 99 2.94 -0.98 -12.11
CA MET A 99 2.20 0.17 -11.61
C MET A 99 1.27 -0.20 -10.44
N LEU A 100 0.51 -1.30 -10.57
CA LEU A 100 -0.39 -1.76 -9.51
C LEU A 100 0.40 -2.12 -8.24
N HIS A 101 1.49 -2.88 -8.41
CA HIS A 101 2.37 -3.25 -7.30
C HIS A 101 2.98 -2.04 -6.60
N GLN A 102 3.56 -1.11 -7.37
CA GLN A 102 4.16 0.11 -6.82
C GLN A 102 3.12 1.00 -6.13
N SER A 103 1.88 1.04 -6.62
CA SER A 103 0.81 1.78 -5.95
C SER A 103 0.51 1.20 -4.56
N MET A 104 0.42 -0.13 -4.45
CA MET A 104 0.19 -0.81 -3.17
C MET A 104 1.38 -0.63 -2.22
N VAL A 105 2.62 -0.78 -2.72
CA VAL A 105 3.85 -0.57 -1.94
C VAL A 105 3.94 0.87 -1.43
N GLY A 106 3.72 1.85 -2.31
CA GLY A 106 3.74 3.27 -1.96
C GLY A 106 2.71 3.62 -0.90
N ASN A 107 1.48 3.11 -1.03
CA ASN A 107 0.43 3.29 -0.02
C ASN A 107 0.81 2.68 1.33
N CYS A 108 1.42 1.50 1.36
CA CYS A 108 1.86 0.87 2.61
C CYS A 108 2.96 1.68 3.28
N TYR A 109 3.99 2.08 2.53
CA TYR A 109 5.06 2.91 3.05
C TYR A 109 4.56 4.24 3.58
N TRP A 110 3.66 4.91 2.85
CA TRP A 110 3.09 6.18 3.29
C TRP A 110 2.28 6.01 4.58
N PHE A 111 1.46 4.96 4.69
CA PHE A 111 0.73 4.67 5.93
C PHE A 111 1.69 4.44 7.12
N LEU A 112 2.73 3.63 6.92
CA LEU A 112 3.71 3.33 7.96
C LEU A 112 4.52 4.56 8.37
N ALA A 113 4.80 5.48 7.43
CA ALA A 113 5.41 6.76 7.74
C ALA A 113 4.55 7.56 8.73
N LYS A 114 3.24 7.71 8.43
CA LYS A 114 2.31 8.50 9.26
C LYS A 114 2.02 7.87 10.62
N TYR A 115 1.81 6.55 10.66
CA TYR A 115 1.18 5.89 11.80
C TYR A 115 2.02 4.79 12.42
N GLY A 116 3.20 4.46 11.89
CA GLY A 116 4.00 3.35 12.39
C GLY A 116 4.47 3.52 13.84
N HIS A 117 4.51 4.75 14.36
CA HIS A 117 4.80 5.05 15.75
C HIS A 117 3.69 4.59 16.72
N MET A 118 2.48 4.33 16.24
CA MET A 118 1.35 3.83 17.06
C MET A 118 1.49 2.36 17.45
N LYS A 119 2.57 1.70 17.03
CA LYS A 119 2.82 0.29 17.33
C LYS A 119 3.21 0.10 18.79
N LEU A 120 2.47 -0.77 19.48
CA LEU A 120 2.73 -1.11 20.88
C LEU A 120 3.72 -2.28 21.04
N ARG A 121 3.93 -3.10 20.00
CA ARG A 121 4.81 -4.28 20.04
C ARG A 121 6.22 -3.95 19.56
N ALA A 122 7.22 -4.30 20.37
CA ALA A 122 8.64 -4.11 20.08
C ALA A 122 9.20 -4.99 18.95
N SER A 123 8.41 -5.89 18.35
CA SER A 123 8.89 -6.92 17.40
C SER A 123 9.35 -6.39 16.04
N VAL A 124 9.08 -5.13 15.71
CA VAL A 124 9.58 -4.47 14.50
C VAL A 124 10.14 -3.13 14.93
N LYS A 125 11.45 -2.92 14.73
CA LYS A 125 12.05 -1.61 14.95
C LYS A 125 11.38 -0.61 14.03
N TYR A 126 10.53 0.24 14.57
CA TYR A 126 9.99 1.37 13.83
C TYR A 126 11.18 2.24 13.38
N LEU A 127 11.41 2.25 12.07
CA LEU A 127 12.43 3.10 11.46
C LEU A 127 11.94 4.55 11.48
N ASN A 128 12.88 5.48 11.34
CA ASN A 128 12.59 6.90 11.18
C ASN A 128 11.47 7.09 10.11
N PRO A 129 10.37 7.81 10.42
CA PRO A 129 9.25 8.04 9.48
C PRO A 129 9.71 8.52 8.10
N MET A 130 10.78 9.30 8.05
CA MET A 130 11.33 9.85 6.81
C MET A 130 11.90 8.78 5.87
N VAL A 131 12.38 7.65 6.39
CA VAL A 131 12.79 6.51 5.56
C VAL A 131 11.58 5.95 4.82
N TYR A 132 10.45 5.82 5.50
CA TYR A 132 9.22 5.34 4.88
C TYR A 132 8.64 6.34 3.88
N TYR A 133 8.67 7.64 4.17
CA TYR A 133 8.28 8.67 3.19
C TYR A 133 9.14 8.61 1.93
N LYS A 134 10.47 8.48 2.04
CA LYS A 134 11.37 8.34 0.88
C LYS A 134 11.01 7.12 0.01
N GLN A 135 10.70 5.99 0.63
CA GLN A 135 10.29 4.77 -0.09
C GLN A 135 8.93 4.93 -0.77
N ALA A 136 7.97 5.58 -0.10
CA ALA A 136 6.68 5.90 -0.70
C ALA A 136 6.85 6.82 -1.93
N ILE A 137 7.69 7.87 -1.80
CA ILE A 137 7.97 8.81 -2.89
C ILE A 137 8.61 8.07 -4.07
N ALA A 138 9.61 7.23 -3.82
CA ALA A 138 10.25 6.43 -4.87
C ALA A 138 9.26 5.54 -5.63
N ALA A 139 8.33 4.90 -4.91
CA ALA A 139 7.29 4.07 -5.53
C ALA A 139 6.37 4.90 -6.44
N TYR A 140 5.89 6.06 -5.98
CA TYR A 140 5.06 6.94 -6.79
C TYR A 140 5.81 7.58 -7.97
N CYS A 141 7.08 7.96 -7.80
CA CYS A 141 7.92 8.40 -8.91
C CYS A 141 8.08 7.31 -9.97
N SER A 142 8.23 6.04 -9.56
CA SER A 142 8.25 4.92 -10.51
C SER A 142 6.95 4.80 -11.29
N ILE A 143 5.79 5.05 -10.68
CA ILE A 143 4.49 5.03 -11.40
C ILE A 143 4.43 6.19 -12.39
N LEU A 144 4.78 7.41 -11.95
CA LEU A 144 4.78 8.60 -12.81
C LEU A 144 5.67 8.42 -14.03
N SER A 145 6.89 7.88 -13.86
CA SER A 145 7.80 7.60 -14.98
C SER A 145 7.25 6.59 -15.99
N LEU A 146 6.34 5.70 -15.57
CA LEU A 146 5.72 4.72 -16.46
C LEU A 146 4.56 5.33 -17.25
N ILE A 147 3.87 6.33 -16.70
CA ILE A 147 2.66 6.90 -17.32
C ILE A 147 2.89 8.24 -18.03
N GLU A 148 3.99 8.94 -17.75
CA GLU A 148 4.25 10.30 -18.26
C GLU A 148 4.24 10.38 -19.79
N ASN A 149 4.76 9.35 -20.45
CA ASN A 149 4.80 9.28 -21.92
C ASN A 149 3.65 8.45 -22.52
N ASP A 150 2.93 7.70 -21.68
CA ASP A 150 1.93 6.72 -22.14
C ASP A 150 0.48 7.24 -22.00
N LEU A 151 0.22 8.19 -21.09
CA LEU A 151 -1.12 8.70 -20.81
C LEU A 151 -1.22 10.23 -20.98
N PRO A 152 -2.31 10.75 -21.58
CA PRO A 152 -2.59 12.18 -21.59
C PRO A 152 -2.72 12.75 -20.16
N LYS A 153 -2.33 14.01 -19.95
CA LYS A 153 -2.40 14.66 -18.62
C LYS A 153 -3.82 14.78 -18.07
N GLN A 154 -4.83 14.75 -18.94
CA GLN A 154 -6.26 14.77 -18.57
C GLN A 154 -6.81 13.38 -18.23
N ASN A 155 -6.02 12.31 -18.42
CA ASN A 155 -6.45 10.96 -18.07
C ASN A 155 -6.74 10.87 -16.56
N GLU A 156 -7.87 10.29 -16.18
CA GLU A 156 -8.31 10.21 -14.78
C GLU A 156 -7.29 9.54 -13.88
N PHE A 157 -6.64 8.47 -14.36
CA PHE A 157 -5.61 7.77 -13.60
C PHE A 157 -4.36 8.63 -13.42
N TYR A 158 -3.94 9.36 -14.46
CA TYR A 158 -2.83 10.30 -14.38
C TYR A 158 -3.09 11.39 -13.33
N VAL A 159 -4.28 12.00 -13.38
CA VAL A 159 -4.71 13.03 -12.43
C VAL A 159 -4.76 12.46 -11.01
N TYR A 160 -5.32 11.26 -10.84
CA TYR A 160 -5.38 10.58 -9.55
C TYR A 160 -4.00 10.35 -8.95
N ILE A 161 -3.06 9.78 -9.71
CA ILE A 161 -1.70 9.50 -9.23
C ILE A 161 -0.97 10.81 -8.88
N THR A 162 -1.08 11.83 -9.73
CA THR A 162 -0.44 13.13 -9.50
C THR A 162 -0.97 13.77 -8.20
N ARG A 163 -2.28 13.76 -7.98
CA ARG A 163 -2.89 14.28 -6.75
C ARG A 163 -2.39 13.51 -5.52
N ARG A 164 -2.39 12.18 -5.57
CA ARG A 164 -1.91 11.33 -4.47
C ARG A 164 -0.43 11.59 -4.17
N PHE A 165 0.38 11.81 -5.21
CA PHE A 165 1.78 12.15 -5.04
C PHE A 165 1.96 13.52 -4.38
N SER A 166 1.21 14.55 -4.79
CA SER A 166 1.25 15.86 -4.15
C SER A 166 0.86 15.80 -2.67
N GLU A 167 -0.18 15.05 -2.32
CA GLU A 167 -0.58 14.80 -0.93
C GLU A 167 0.55 14.13 -0.12
N LEU A 168 1.24 13.15 -0.70
CA LEU A 168 2.38 12.47 -0.08
C LEU A 168 3.56 13.43 0.18
N ILE A 169 3.89 14.30 -0.78
CA ILE A 169 4.97 15.27 -0.64
C ILE A 169 4.66 16.29 0.46
N LEU A 170 3.41 16.76 0.54
CA LEU A 170 2.97 17.67 1.61
C LEU A 170 3.09 17.01 2.98
N ASP A 171 2.62 15.77 3.13
CA ASP A 171 2.75 15.01 4.37
C ASP A 171 4.22 14.81 4.79
N ALA A 172 5.10 14.46 3.84
CA ALA A 172 6.52 14.26 4.10
C ALA A 172 7.22 15.56 4.52
N THR A 173 6.85 16.68 3.90
CA THR A 173 7.41 18.01 4.24
C THR A 173 6.99 18.44 5.64
N ASN A 174 5.72 18.24 5.99
CA ASN A 174 5.19 18.55 7.32
C ASN A 174 5.78 17.67 8.43
N CYS A 175 6.36 16.51 8.10
CA CYS A 175 7.06 15.66 9.07
C CYS A 175 8.46 16.18 9.42
N ASN A 176 9.04 17.08 8.61
CA ASN A 176 10.38 17.64 8.84
C ASN A 176 10.36 19.00 9.58
N ASN A 177 9.17 19.58 9.76
CA ASN A 177 8.94 20.83 10.50
C ASN A 177 8.42 20.52 11.90
#